data_AF-A0A7R9DV73-F1
#
_entry.id   AF-A0A7R9DV73-F1
#
_cell.length_a   1.000
_cell.length_b   1.000
_cell.length_c   1.000
_cell.angle_alpha   90.00
_cell.angle_beta   90.00
_cell.angle_gamma   90.00
#
_symmetry.space_group_name_H-M   'P 1'
#
loop_
_entity.id
_entity.type
_entity.pdbx_description
1 polymer ?
#
loop_
_entity_poly.entity_id
_entity_poly.type
_entity_poly.pdbx_seq_one_letter_code
_entity_poly.pdbx_strand_id
1 'polypeptide(L)'
;MGLDPAYRAVIPCPQLVEGLAGKEVADIASHPDGKHYLALTGDGEVYSWGSGDGGRLGHGDSNSREEPTLVQALAGKHVVRVACGSTY
;
A
#
# COMPACT_ATOMS: atom_id res chain seq x y z
N MET A 1 -20.22 1.14 37.89
CA MET A 1 -19.62 0.44 36.74
C MET A 1 -19.44 1.49 35.64
N GLY A 2 -18.38 2.28 35.75
CA GLY A 2 -18.07 3.36 34.81
C GLY A 2 -17.37 2.77 33.60
N LEU A 3 -17.86 3.09 32.41
CA LEU A 3 -17.18 2.75 31.17
C LEU A 3 -15.87 3.54 31.12
N ASP A 4 -14.77 2.84 30.82
CA ASP A 4 -13.47 3.43 30.55
C ASP A 4 -13.59 4.44 29.38
N PRO A 5 -13.12 5.70 29.51
CA PRO A 5 -13.11 6.66 28.41
C PRO A 5 -12.26 6.22 27.20
N ALA A 6 -11.44 5.19 27.32
CA ALA A 6 -10.73 4.53 26.22
C ALA A 6 -11.61 3.56 25.41
N TYR A 7 -12.82 3.23 25.87
CA TYR A 7 -13.82 2.49 25.09
C TYR A 7 -14.60 3.44 24.15
N ARG A 8 -13.89 4.33 23.46
CA ARG A 8 -14.36 4.82 22.17
C ARG A 8 -14.01 3.74 21.18
N ALA A 9 -15.02 2.97 20.75
CA ALA A 9 -14.90 2.14 19.57
C ALA A 9 -14.09 2.89 18.51
N VAL A 10 -12.94 2.33 18.12
CA VAL A 10 -12.14 2.83 17.00
C VAL A 10 -12.98 2.61 15.76
N ILE A 11 -13.88 3.55 15.47
CA ILE A 11 -14.67 3.53 14.25
C ILE A 11 -13.65 3.66 13.12
N PRO A 12 -13.52 2.65 12.24
CA PRO A 12 -12.60 2.76 11.11
C PRO A 12 -13.08 3.93 10.24
N CYS A 13 -12.28 4.99 10.20
CA CYS A 13 -12.49 6.14 9.34
C CYS A 13 -11.38 6.16 8.28
N PRO A 14 -11.65 6.72 7.09
CA PRO A 14 -10.59 7.01 6.13
C PRO A 14 -9.50 7.86 6.80
N GLN A 15 -8.24 7.44 6.65
CA GLN A 15 -7.07 8.14 7.15
C GLN A 15 -6.10 8.41 5.99
N LEU A 16 -5.36 9.52 6.11
CA LEU A 16 -4.26 9.81 5.19
C LEU A 16 -3.19 8.73 5.33
N VAL A 17 -2.74 8.18 4.19
CA VAL A 17 -1.55 7.34 4.15
C VAL A 17 -0.35 8.27 4.05
N GLU A 18 0.30 8.55 5.19
CA GLU A 18 1.38 9.54 5.29
C GLU A 18 2.54 9.30 4.32
N GLY A 19 2.87 8.03 4.03
CA GLY A 19 3.90 7.68 3.03
C GLY A 19 3.58 8.12 1.60
N LEU A 20 2.33 8.50 1.32
CA LEU A 20 1.88 9.06 0.04
C LEU A 20 1.49 10.55 0.16
N ALA A 21 1.67 11.18 1.31
CA ALA A 21 1.34 12.59 1.49
C ALA A 21 2.09 13.47 0.48
N GLY A 22 1.36 14.37 -0.18
CA GLY A 22 1.92 15.27 -1.20
C GLY A 22 2.19 14.61 -2.56
N LYS A 23 1.91 13.32 -2.73
CA LYS A 23 1.99 12.64 -4.03
C LYS A 23 0.64 12.68 -4.72
N GLU A 24 0.63 13.03 -6.00
CA GLU A 24 -0.55 12.85 -6.84
C GLU A 24 -0.68 11.36 -7.16
N VAL A 25 -1.62 10.68 -6.51
CA VAL A 25 -1.90 9.27 -6.76
C VAL A 25 -2.85 9.15 -7.96
N ALA A 26 -2.39 8.49 -9.01
CA ALA A 26 -3.12 8.30 -10.26
C ALA A 26 -3.89 6.97 -10.32
N ASP A 27 -3.40 5.93 -9.65
CA ASP A 27 -4.05 4.60 -9.62
C ASP A 27 -3.73 3.86 -8.32
N ILE A 28 -4.66 3.03 -7.84
CA ILE A 28 -4.52 2.16 -6.67
C ILE A 28 -4.96 0.76 -7.05
N ALA A 29 -4.17 -0.25 -6.68
CA ALA A 29 -4.59 -1.64 -6.78
C ALA A 29 -4.45 -2.36 -5.44
N SER A 30 -5.43 -3.20 -5.13
CA SER A 30 -5.41 -4.07 -3.94
C SER A 30 -6.09 -5.39 -4.26
N HIS A 31 -5.70 -6.43 -3.53
CA HIS A 31 -6.43 -7.70 -3.53
C HIS A 31 -7.63 -7.61 -2.56
N PRO A 32 -8.78 -8.29 -2.82
CA PRO A 32 -9.95 -8.27 -1.93
C PRO A 32 -9.68 -8.66 -0.47
N ASP A 33 -8.70 -9.54 -0.23
CA ASP A 33 -8.28 -9.92 1.12
C ASP A 33 -7.39 -8.86 1.82
N GLY A 34 -7.10 -7.74 1.15
CA GLY A 34 -6.41 -6.58 1.75
C GLY A 34 -5.00 -6.87 2.25
N LYS A 35 -4.29 -7.82 1.65
CA LYS A 35 -2.96 -8.21 2.15
C LYS A 35 -1.81 -7.50 1.47
N HIS A 36 -2.01 -6.90 0.30
CA HIS A 36 -0.99 -6.08 -0.34
C HIS A 36 -1.63 -5.04 -1.24
N TYR A 37 -0.90 -3.95 -1.42
CA TYR A 37 -1.39 -2.73 -2.04
C TYR A 37 -0.32 -2.17 -2.97
N LEU A 38 -0.78 -1.54 -4.04
CA LEU A 38 0.03 -0.78 -4.97
C LEU A 38 -0.56 0.62 -5.12
N ALA A 39 0.31 1.61 -5.18
CA ALA A 39 -0.04 2.96 -5.60
C ALA A 39 0.85 3.39 -6.75
N LEU A 40 0.24 4.00 -7.77
CA LEU A 40 0.93 4.65 -8.87
C LEU A 40 0.78 6.16 -8.73
N THR A 41 1.88 6.91 -8.80
CA THR A 41 1.83 8.37 -8.83
C THR A 41 1.68 8.90 -10.25
N GLY A 42 1.29 10.18 -10.39
CA GLY A 42 1.22 10.88 -11.67
C GLY A 42 2.58 10.96 -12.38
N ASP A 43 3.68 10.94 -11.62
CA ASP A 43 5.05 10.92 -12.16
C ASP A 43 5.53 9.51 -12.56
N GLY A 44 4.68 8.49 -12.46
CA GLY A 44 4.99 7.11 -12.84
C GLY A 44 5.70 6.29 -11.76
N GLU A 45 5.81 6.79 -10.53
CA GLU A 45 6.41 6.05 -9.42
C GLU A 45 5.44 4.99 -8.88
N VAL A 46 5.95 3.77 -8.63
CA VAL A 46 5.17 2.68 -8.06
C VAL A 46 5.59 2.43 -6.62
N TYR A 47 4.62 2.46 -5.71
CA TYR A 47 4.79 2.11 -4.31
C TYR A 47 4.06 0.81 -4.01
N SER A 48 4.62 -0.01 -3.14
CA SER A 48 3.95 -1.21 -2.64
C SER A 48 4.11 -1.39 -1.14
N TRP A 49 3.10 -1.98 -0.50
CA TRP A 49 3.10 -2.30 0.93
C TRP A 49 2.12 -3.42 1.26
N GLY A 50 2.18 -3.91 2.50
CA GLY A 50 1.47 -5.08 3.01
C GLY A 50 2.37 -6.31 3.16
N SER A 51 1.79 -7.49 2.95
CA SER A 51 2.43 -8.81 2.99
C SER A 51 3.47 -8.95 1.88
N GLY A 52 4.69 -9.31 2.27
CA GLY A 52 5.81 -9.61 1.38
C GLY A 52 5.83 -11.03 0.83
N ASP A 53 4.93 -11.91 1.29
CA ASP A 53 5.00 -13.35 1.06
C ASP A 53 5.09 -13.69 -0.43
N GLY A 54 6.08 -14.49 -0.82
CA GLY A 54 6.32 -14.87 -2.21
C GLY A 54 6.89 -13.74 -3.08
N GLY A 55 7.37 -12.65 -2.49
CA GLY A 55 8.02 -11.54 -3.20
C GLY A 55 7.06 -10.61 -3.94
N ARG A 56 5.76 -10.65 -3.61
CA ARG A 56 4.69 -9.93 -4.33
C ARG A 56 4.84 -8.40 -4.33
N LEU A 57 5.66 -7.86 -3.43
CA LEU A 57 5.94 -6.42 -3.33
C LEU A 57 7.04 -5.96 -4.30
N GLY A 58 7.81 -6.88 -4.90
CA GLY A 58 8.77 -6.53 -5.95
C GLY A 58 10.04 -5.83 -5.47
N HIS A 59 10.39 -5.92 -4.18
CA HIS A 59 11.59 -5.29 -3.62
C HIS A 59 12.83 -6.19 -3.56
N GLY A 60 12.79 -7.36 -4.22
CA GLY A 60 13.91 -8.31 -4.25
C GLY A 60 14.02 -9.19 -2.99
N ASP A 61 13.02 -9.14 -2.10
CA ASP A 61 12.90 -9.97 -0.91
C ASP A 61 11.44 -10.42 -0.71
N SER A 62 11.15 -11.16 0.36
CA SER A 62 9.80 -11.54 0.79
C SER A 62 9.36 -10.85 2.09
N ASN A 63 9.94 -9.70 2.40
CA ASN A 63 9.66 -8.99 3.65
C ASN A 63 8.38 -8.17 3.53
N SER A 64 7.52 -8.24 4.55
CA SER A 64 6.35 -7.36 4.66
C SER A 64 6.78 -5.91 4.91
N ARG A 65 5.97 -4.96 4.44
CA ARG A 65 6.19 -3.53 4.57
C ARG A 65 4.91 -2.89 5.08
N GLU A 66 4.97 -2.20 6.21
CA GLU A 66 3.76 -1.58 6.79
C GLU A 66 3.36 -0.29 6.06
N GLU A 67 4.33 0.36 5.42
CA GLU A 67 4.14 1.63 4.73
C GLU A 67 4.48 1.55 3.25
N PRO A 68 3.85 2.41 2.40
CA PRO A 68 4.16 2.53 0.99
C PRO A 68 5.66 2.69 0.76
N THR A 69 6.27 1.70 0.11
CA THR A 69 7.70 1.70 -0.19
C THR A 69 7.90 1.76 -1.69
N LEU A 70 8.81 2.65 -2.15
CA LEU A 70 9.12 2.80 -3.57
C LEU A 70 9.70 1.50 -4.15
N VAL A 71 9.14 1.01 -5.25
CA VAL A 71 9.64 -0.16 -5.98
C VAL A 71 10.79 0.30 -6.88
N GLN A 72 12.00 0.31 -6.32
CA GLN A 72 13.21 0.81 -7.00
C GLN A 72 13.48 0.17 -8.37
N ALA A 73 13.09 -1.10 -8.56
CA ALA A 73 13.24 -1.80 -9.84
C ALA A 73 12.43 -1.16 -11.00
N LEU A 74 11.44 -0.32 -10.69
CA LEU A 74 10.61 0.39 -11.65
C LEU A 74 10.97 1.88 -11.77
N ALA A 75 11.91 2.40 -10.98
CA ALA A 75 12.30 3.81 -11.03
C ALA A 75 12.78 4.21 -12.42
N GLY A 76 12.32 5.37 -12.90
CA GLY A 76 12.63 5.90 -14.24
C GLY A 76 11.89 5.20 -15.39
N LYS A 77 11.01 4.23 -15.13
CA LYS A 77 10.11 3.66 -16.14
C LYS A 77 8.81 4.46 -16.18
N HIS A 78 8.23 4.56 -17.38
CA HIS A 78 6.92 5.17 -17.56
C HIS A 78 5.81 4.14 -17.28
N VAL A 79 5.52 3.93 -15.99
CA VAL A 79 4.42 3.06 -15.56
C VAL A 79 3.10 3.85 -15.63
N VAL A 80 2.07 3.24 -16.22
CA VAL A 80 0.78 3.91 -16.48
C VAL A 80 -0.41 3.24 -15.80
N ARG A 81 -0.25 2.01 -15.31
CA ARG A 81 -1.30 1.19 -14.69
C ARG A 81 -0.68 0.24 -13.67
N VAL A 82 -1.42 -0.06 -12.61
CA VAL A 82 -1.08 -1.14 -11.66
C VAL A 82 -2.25 -2.10 -11.48
N ALA A 83 -1.96 -3.36 -11.17
CA ALA A 83 -2.97 -4.37 -10.88
C ALA A 83 -2.41 -5.39 -9.89
N CYS A 84 -3.26 -5.91 -9.01
CA CYS A 84 -2.92 -6.98 -8.09
C CYS A 84 -3.59 -8.29 -8.52
N GLY A 85 -2.82 -9.36 -8.61
CA GLY A 85 -3.33 -10.72 -8.78
C GLY A 85 -3.62 -11.39 -7.43
N SER A 86 -4.24 -12.58 -7.47
CA SER A 86 -4.25 -13.47 -6.30
C SER A 86 -2.89 -14.13 -6.12
N THR A 87 -2.50 -14.39 -4.87
CA THR A 87 -1.27 -15.10 -4.52
C THR A 87 -1.63 -16.43 -3.87
N TYR A 88 -2.34 -17.28 -4.62
CA TYR A 88 -3.05 -18.51 -4.21
C TYR A 88 -4.49 -18.27 -3.76
#